data_AF-A0A848U4J1-F1
#
_entry.id   AF-A0A848U4J1-F1
#
_cell.length_a   1.000
_cell.length_b   1.000
_cell.length_c   1.000
_cell.angle_alpha   90.00
_cell.angle_beta   90.00
_cell.angle_gamma   90.00
#
_symmetry.space_group_name_H-M   'P 1'
#
loop_
_entity.id
_entity.type
_entity.pdbx_description
1 polymer ?
#
loop_
_entity_poly.entity_id
_entity_poly.type
_entity_poly.pdbx_seq_one_letter_code
_entity_poly.pdbx_strand_id
1 'polypeptide(L)'
;MSSPISPHCRLDHLVIAATDCATGVDWFHHISGISLPAGGQHLQMGTHNHVTALSRHAYLELIAIDESVTAPALPQGHSRWFGLDDSACQARLTDAPCLLSWAVATTDLDATLITVRNAGIDPGQPVSMSRGDLHWRLALRPDGS
;
A
#
# COMPACT_ATOMS: atom_id res chain seq x y z
N MET A 1 -10.04 -26.16 -25.22
CA MET A 1 -10.06 -24.85 -24.54
C MET A 1 -9.30 -25.03 -23.24
N SER A 2 -8.11 -24.44 -23.11
CA SER A 2 -7.33 -24.52 -21.88
C SER A 2 -8.08 -23.78 -20.77
N SER A 3 -8.26 -24.39 -19.60
CA SER A 3 -8.82 -23.70 -18.43
C SER A 3 -8.03 -22.40 -18.19
N PRO A 4 -8.70 -21.27 -17.92
CA PRO A 4 -7.98 -20.05 -17.58
C PRO A 4 -7.11 -20.34 -16.36
N ILE A 5 -5.80 -20.08 -16.49
CA ILE A 5 -4.85 -20.19 -15.37
C ILE A 5 -5.38 -19.26 -14.29
N SER A 6 -5.88 -19.80 -13.19
CA SER A 6 -6.27 -18.99 -12.05
C SER A 6 -5.01 -18.31 -11.53
N PRO A 7 -4.97 -16.98 -11.41
CA PRO A 7 -3.78 -16.29 -10.94
C PRO A 7 -3.43 -16.77 -9.54
N HIS A 8 -2.16 -17.16 -9.34
CA HIS A 8 -1.66 -17.54 -8.02
C HIS A 8 -1.45 -16.27 -7.18
N CYS A 9 -2.48 -15.88 -6.45
CA CYS A 9 -2.45 -14.77 -5.52
C CYS A 9 -2.21 -15.25 -4.09
N ARG A 10 -1.48 -14.47 -3.30
CA ARG A 10 -1.33 -14.65 -1.84
C ARG A 10 -1.37 -13.30 -1.14
N LEU A 11 -1.74 -13.27 0.13
CA LEU A 11 -1.59 -12.08 0.96
C LEU A 11 -0.11 -11.66 0.97
N ASP A 12 0.15 -10.40 0.65
CA ASP A 12 1.49 -9.82 0.69
C ASP A 12 1.67 -8.95 1.93
N HIS A 13 0.76 -8.02 2.19
CA HIS A 13 0.83 -7.24 3.42
C HIS A 13 -0.51 -6.66 3.85
N LEU A 14 -0.58 -6.33 5.13
CA LEU A 14 -1.61 -5.49 5.72
C LEU A 14 -1.09 -4.06 5.85
N VAL A 15 -1.95 -3.08 5.58
CA VAL A 15 -1.60 -1.65 5.62
C VAL A 15 -2.33 -1.00 6.77
N ILE A 16 -1.58 -0.55 7.77
CA ILE A 16 -2.05 0.38 8.80
C ILE A 16 -1.63 1.77 8.38
N ALA A 17 -2.55 2.72 8.39
CA ALA A 17 -2.23 4.12 8.15
C ALA A 17 -2.28 4.91 9.47
N ALA A 18 -1.47 5.97 9.52
CA ALA A 18 -1.45 6.97 10.59
C ALA A 18 -1.27 8.37 9.99
N THR A 19 -1.51 9.41 10.79
CA THR A 19 -1.21 10.81 10.41
C THR A 19 0.28 11.00 10.13
N ASP A 20 1.12 10.39 10.96
CA ASP A 20 2.57 10.37 10.83
C ASP A 20 3.11 9.05 11.39
N CYS A 21 4.30 8.64 10.92
CA CYS A 21 4.88 7.37 11.36
C CYS A 21 5.23 7.35 12.85
N ALA A 22 5.61 8.47 13.47
CA ALA A 22 6.00 8.47 14.88
C ALA A 22 4.79 8.12 15.77
N THR A 23 3.67 8.81 15.58
CA THR A 23 2.40 8.52 16.25
C THR A 23 1.94 7.09 15.97
N GLY A 24 2.05 6.63 14.72
CA GLY A 24 1.67 5.27 14.34
C GLY A 24 2.52 4.18 15.02
N VAL A 25 3.84 4.38 15.12
CA VAL A 25 4.76 3.44 15.77
C VAL A 25 4.48 3.37 17.27
N ASP A 26 4.30 4.52 17.92
CA ASP A 26 4.02 4.59 19.35
C ASP A 26 2.68 3.91 19.68
N TRP A 27 1.65 4.19 18.88
CA TRP A 27 0.35 3.52 19.00
C TRP A 27 0.47 2.00 18.83
N PHE A 28 1.18 1.54 17.79
CA PHE A 28 1.32 0.11 17.51
C PHE A 28 2.09 -0.60 18.64
N HIS A 29 3.16 0.04 19.14
CA HIS A 29 3.91 -0.46 20.28
C HIS A 29 3.03 -0.55 21.53
N HIS A 30 2.18 0.44 21.81
CA HIS A 30 1.29 0.42 22.97
C HIS A 30 0.31 -0.77 22.94
N ILE A 31 -0.27 -1.09 21.79
CA ILE A 31 -1.30 -2.15 21.69
C ILE A 31 -0.70 -3.55 21.54
N SER A 32 0.52 -3.68 21.02
CA SER A 32 1.12 -4.98 20.65
C SER A 32 2.40 -5.33 21.40
N GLY A 33 3.07 -4.35 22.00
CA GLY A 33 4.42 -4.49 22.57
C GLY A 33 5.55 -4.58 21.53
N ILE A 34 5.25 -4.38 20.24
CA ILE A 34 6.21 -4.50 19.13
C ILE A 34 6.65 -3.10 18.68
N SER A 35 7.95 -2.85 18.68
CA SER A 35 8.52 -1.67 18.03
C SER A 35 8.66 -1.93 16.53
N LEU A 36 8.00 -1.12 15.70
CA LEU A 36 8.08 -1.26 14.25
C LEU A 36 9.38 -0.64 13.70
N PRO A 37 10.26 -1.44 13.07
CA PRO A 37 11.45 -0.91 12.40
C PRO A 37 11.12 0.08 11.30
N ALA A 38 11.98 1.09 11.12
CA ALA A 38 11.89 1.98 9.98
C ALA A 38 11.98 1.19 8.68
N GLY A 39 11.09 1.50 7.73
CA GLY A 39 11.14 0.98 6.38
C GLY A 39 11.88 1.97 5.49
N GLY A 40 11.14 2.74 4.67
CA GLY A 40 11.72 3.75 3.81
C GLY A 40 10.70 4.74 3.24
N GLN A 41 11.20 5.64 2.40
CA GLN A 41 10.42 6.68 1.74
C GLN A 41 10.03 6.25 0.32
N HIS A 42 8.82 6.61 -0.09
CA HIS A 42 8.26 6.43 -1.42
C HIS A 42 8.12 7.80 -2.09
N LEU A 43 9.18 8.29 -2.72
CA LEU A 43 9.18 9.64 -3.33
C LEU A 43 8.08 9.82 -4.39
N GLN A 44 7.78 8.76 -5.15
CA GLN A 44 6.69 8.76 -6.13
C GLN A 44 5.31 8.98 -5.50
N MET A 45 5.11 8.53 -4.25
CA MET A 45 3.82 8.63 -3.56
C MET A 45 3.84 9.65 -2.42
N GLY A 46 4.97 10.28 -2.13
CA GLY A 46 5.12 11.19 -0.99
C GLY A 46 4.65 10.58 0.32
N THR A 47 5.05 9.33 0.58
CA THR A 47 4.76 8.59 1.81
C THR A 47 6.03 7.97 2.35
N HIS A 48 6.00 7.59 3.63
CA HIS A 48 7.06 6.82 4.26
C HIS A 48 6.46 5.73 5.13
N ASN A 49 7.24 4.70 5.44
CA ASN A 49 6.70 3.54 6.12
C ASN A 49 7.62 2.95 7.20
N HIS A 50 7.01 2.14 8.06
CA HIS A 50 7.64 1.20 8.97
C HIS A 50 7.10 -0.19 8.67
N VAL A 51 7.95 -1.21 8.73
CA VAL A 51 7.56 -2.56 8.29
C VAL A 51 8.04 -3.64 9.25
N THR A 52 7.21 -4.65 9.48
CA THR A 52 7.58 -5.84 10.25
C THR A 52 7.00 -7.10 9.64
N ALA A 53 7.68 -8.24 9.79
CA ALA A 53 7.21 -9.51 9.26
C ALA A 53 6.00 -10.03 10.06
N LEU A 54 4.96 -10.47 9.35
CA LEU A 54 3.83 -11.22 9.92
C LEU A 54 4.01 -12.72 9.72
N SER A 55 4.66 -13.10 8.62
CA SER A 55 4.99 -14.49 8.29
C SER A 55 6.21 -14.54 7.36
N ARG A 56 6.55 -15.73 6.85
CA ARG A 56 7.57 -15.89 5.81
C ARG A 56 7.23 -15.19 4.48
N HIS A 57 5.95 -14.92 4.23
CA HIS A 57 5.47 -14.43 2.94
C HIS A 57 4.61 -13.18 3.05
N ALA A 58 4.42 -12.65 4.25
CA ALA A 58 3.60 -11.47 4.48
C ALA A 58 4.20 -10.55 5.55
N TYR A 59 3.96 -9.26 5.41
CA TYR A 59 4.40 -8.23 6.35
C TYR A 59 3.25 -7.28 6.75
N LEU A 60 3.48 -6.49 7.78
CA LEU A 60 2.65 -5.36 8.16
C LEU A 60 3.39 -4.09 7.78
N GLU A 61 2.70 -3.20 7.08
CA GLU A 61 3.16 -1.87 6.73
C GLU A 61 2.38 -0.84 7.54
N LEU A 62 3.08 -0.08 8.38
CA LEU A 62 2.57 1.18 8.87
C LEU A 62 3.02 2.27 7.89
N ILE A 63 2.09 3.07 7.39
CA ILE A 63 2.35 4.10 6.39
C ILE A 63 1.74 5.44 6.77
N ALA A 64 2.41 6.52 6.41
CA ALA A 64 1.89 7.88 6.54
C ALA A 64 2.33 8.75 5.35
N ILE A 65 1.66 9.88 5.17
CA ILE A 65 2.10 10.93 4.24
C ILE A 65 3.42 11.51 4.76
N ASP A 66 4.40 11.65 3.86
CA ASP A 66 5.68 12.27 4.18
C ASP A 66 5.63 13.75 3.81
N GLU A 67 5.43 14.61 4.81
CA GLU A 67 5.35 16.06 4.64
C GLU A 67 6.65 16.70 4.10
N SER A 68 7.78 16.00 4.21
CA SER A 68 9.04 16.47 3.61
C SER A 68 9.04 16.37 2.08
N VAL A 69 8.14 15.57 1.50
CA VAL A 69 7.97 15.41 0.05
C VAL A 69 6.92 16.39 -0.46
N THR A 70 7.36 17.60 -0.81
CA THR A 70 6.48 18.71 -1.22
C THR A 70 5.87 18.54 -2.62
N ALA A 71 6.51 17.75 -3.49
CA ALA A 71 6.04 17.48 -4.84
C ALA A 71 6.25 15.99 -5.18
N PRO A 72 5.33 15.09 -4.77
CA PRO A 72 5.46 13.68 -5.07
C PRO A 72 5.39 13.45 -6.58
N ALA A 73 6.20 12.54 -7.09
CA ALA A 73 6.22 12.16 -8.51
C ALA A 73 5.09 11.17 -8.83
N LEU A 74 3.86 11.55 -8.48
CA LEU A 74 2.67 10.72 -8.64
C LEU A 74 2.50 10.35 -10.13
N PRO A 75 2.11 9.11 -10.45
CA PRO A 75 1.64 8.80 -11.80
C PRO A 75 0.56 9.81 -12.20
N GLN A 76 0.59 10.29 -13.45
CA GLN A 76 -0.22 11.43 -13.87
C GLN A 76 -1.71 11.22 -13.53
N GLY A 77 -2.30 12.21 -12.86
CA GLY A 77 -3.72 12.18 -12.47
C GLY A 77 -4.06 11.19 -11.36
N HIS A 78 -3.08 10.63 -10.65
CA HIS A 78 -3.30 9.74 -9.51
C HIS A 78 -3.23 10.49 -8.18
N SER A 79 -4.07 10.06 -7.23
CA SER A 79 -3.90 10.33 -5.80
C SER A 79 -2.92 9.35 -5.16
N ARG A 80 -2.47 9.67 -3.94
CA ARG A 80 -1.71 8.74 -3.10
C ARG A 80 -2.51 7.46 -2.87
N TRP A 81 -1.80 6.34 -2.83
CA TRP A 81 -2.40 5.01 -2.64
C TRP A 81 -3.18 4.92 -1.33
N PHE A 82 -4.00 3.88 -1.26
CA PHE A 82 -4.91 3.58 -0.15
C PHE A 82 -5.91 4.70 0.15
N GLY A 83 -6.11 5.63 -0.79
CA GLY A 83 -6.96 6.81 -0.59
C GLY A 83 -6.41 7.79 0.45
N LEU A 84 -5.08 7.85 0.65
CA LEU A 84 -4.49 8.72 1.67
C LEU A 84 -4.77 10.22 1.43
N ASP A 85 -5.06 10.65 0.20
CA ASP A 85 -5.45 12.04 -0.06
C ASP A 85 -6.95 12.31 0.23
N ASP A 86 -7.75 11.28 0.52
CA ASP A 86 -9.17 11.44 0.84
C ASP A 86 -9.37 12.09 2.22
N SER A 87 -10.24 13.09 2.28
CA SER A 87 -10.45 13.87 3.50
C SER A 87 -11.16 13.08 4.60
N ALA A 88 -12.04 12.14 4.25
CA ALA A 88 -12.68 11.28 5.24
C ALA A 88 -11.69 10.25 5.79
N CYS A 89 -10.77 9.75 4.96
CA CYS A 89 -9.63 8.96 5.41
C CYS A 89 -8.76 9.76 6.40
N GLN A 90 -8.33 10.97 6.03
CA GLN A 90 -7.49 11.82 6.89
C GLN A 90 -8.17 12.19 8.22
N ALA A 91 -9.48 12.46 8.19
CA ALA A 91 -10.26 12.71 9.40
C ALA A 91 -10.23 11.50 10.35
N ARG A 92 -10.42 10.28 9.83
CA ARG A 92 -10.34 9.05 10.63
C ARG A 92 -8.95 8.82 11.22
N LEU A 93 -7.89 9.13 10.47
CA LEU A 93 -6.51 8.97 10.94
C LEU A 93 -6.16 9.94 12.07
N THR A 94 -6.85 11.09 12.13
CA THR A 94 -6.69 12.05 13.24
C THR A 94 -7.20 11.49 14.56
N ASP A 95 -8.20 10.60 14.53
CA ASP A 95 -8.71 9.94 15.75
C ASP A 95 -7.75 8.85 16.24
N ALA A 96 -7.29 7.98 15.34
CA ALA A 96 -6.29 6.96 15.63
C ALA A 96 -5.75 6.31 14.35
N PRO A 97 -4.54 5.73 14.40
CA PRO A 97 -4.09 4.80 13.37
C PRO A 97 -5.08 3.64 13.17
N CYS A 98 -5.25 3.20 11.93
CA CYS A 98 -6.21 2.12 11.62
C CYS A 98 -5.76 1.26 10.45
N LEU A 99 -6.28 0.03 10.41
CA LEU A 99 -6.13 -0.84 9.23
C LEU A 99 -6.89 -0.22 8.06
N LEU A 100 -6.14 0.17 7.03
CA LEU A 100 -6.68 0.87 5.87
C LEU A 100 -6.94 -0.08 4.70
N SER A 101 -6.02 -1.00 4.44
CA SER A 101 -6.13 -1.93 3.30
C SER A 101 -5.26 -3.18 3.48
N TRP A 102 -5.25 -4.01 2.44
CA TRP A 102 -4.38 -5.18 2.27
C TRP A 102 -3.96 -5.28 0.81
N ALA A 103 -2.78 -5.86 0.58
CA ALA A 103 -2.27 -6.11 -0.76
C ALA A 103 -2.11 -7.62 -1.00
N VAL A 104 -2.28 -8.03 -2.26
CA VAL A 104 -1.99 -9.39 -2.71
C VAL A 104 -0.88 -9.40 -3.74
N ALA A 105 0.07 -10.30 -3.54
CA ALA A 105 1.11 -10.59 -4.50
C ALA A 105 0.61 -11.63 -5.50
N THR A 106 0.96 -11.42 -6.77
CA THR A 106 0.74 -12.37 -7.86
C THR A 106 2.07 -12.63 -8.57
N THR A 107 2.18 -13.80 -9.20
CA THR A 107 3.33 -14.14 -10.05
C THR A 107 3.24 -13.52 -11.45
N ASP A 108 2.04 -13.07 -11.86
CA ASP A 108 1.79 -12.44 -13.16
C ASP A 108 0.72 -11.36 -13.02
N LEU A 109 1.16 -10.10 -12.92
CA LEU A 109 0.25 -8.96 -12.74
C LEU A 109 -0.69 -8.80 -13.94
N ASP A 110 -0.18 -8.95 -15.17
CA ASP A 110 -0.97 -8.66 -16.36
C ASP A 110 -2.09 -9.70 -16.54
N ALA A 111 -1.80 -10.98 -16.34
CA ALA A 111 -2.81 -12.04 -16.36
C ALA A 111 -3.84 -11.89 -15.21
N THR A 112 -3.39 -11.49 -14.01
CA THR A 112 -4.29 -11.21 -12.88
C THR A 112 -5.25 -10.07 -13.22
N LEU A 113 -4.76 -8.95 -13.78
CA LEU A 113 -5.60 -7.81 -14.11
C LEU A 113 -6.66 -8.14 -15.17
N ILE A 114 -6.32 -8.94 -16.18
CA ILE A 114 -7.30 -9.44 -17.15
C ILE A 114 -8.38 -10.26 -16.44
N THR A 115 -7.99 -11.18 -15.56
CA THR A 115 -8.92 -12.05 -14.82
C THR A 115 -9.86 -11.24 -13.94
N VAL A 116 -9.33 -10.28 -13.17
CA VAL A 116 -10.11 -9.43 -12.27
C VAL A 116 -11.08 -8.53 -13.04
N ARG A 117 -10.64 -7.95 -14.17
CA ARG A 117 -11.51 -7.14 -15.05
C ARG A 117 -12.63 -7.97 -15.69
N ASN A 118 -12.35 -9.19 -16.11
CA ASN A 118 -13.37 -10.11 -16.64
C ASN A 118 -14.41 -10.51 -15.58
N ALA A 119 -14.06 -10.43 -14.30
CA ALA A 119 -14.98 -10.61 -13.19
C ALA A 119 -15.80 -9.34 -12.85
N GLY A 120 -15.64 -8.24 -13.60
CA GLY A 120 -16.36 -6.99 -13.41
C GLY A 120 -15.80 -6.10 -12.30
N ILE A 121 -14.60 -6.38 -11.80
CA ILE A 121 -13.91 -5.58 -10.79
C ILE A 121 -12.91 -4.67 -11.51
N ASP A 122 -12.84 -3.40 -11.12
CA ASP A 122 -11.82 -2.47 -11.60
C ASP A 122 -10.58 -2.52 -10.68
N PRO A 123 -9.47 -3.13 -11.10
CA PRO A 123 -8.24 -3.19 -10.32
C PRO A 123 -7.35 -1.96 -10.51
N GLY A 124 -7.79 -0.95 -11.26
CA GLY A 124 -6.94 0.17 -11.67
C GLY A 124 -5.97 -0.20 -12.80
N GLN A 125 -4.84 0.49 -12.86
CA GLN A 125 -3.83 0.34 -13.91
C GLN A 125 -2.48 -0.12 -13.34
N PRO A 126 -1.71 -0.92 -14.09
CA PRO A 126 -0.39 -1.31 -13.65
C PRO A 126 0.55 -0.09 -13.62
N VAL A 127 1.16 0.15 -12.46
CA VAL A 127 2.16 1.20 -12.24
C VAL A 127 3.47 0.57 -11.78
N SER A 128 4.59 1.15 -12.20
CA SER A 128 5.93 0.73 -11.78
C SER A 128 6.44 1.63 -10.68
N MET A 129 6.96 1.01 -9.64
CA MET A 129 7.48 1.69 -8.46
C MET A 129 8.92 1.30 -8.20
N SER A 130 9.65 2.21 -7.56
CA SER A 130 10.98 1.91 -7.04
C SER A 130 11.28 2.59 -5.71
N ARG A 131 12.20 1.98 -4.97
CA ARG A 131 12.77 2.52 -3.74
C ARG A 131 14.18 1.96 -3.54
N GLY A 132 15.20 2.80 -3.73
CA GLY A 132 16.57 2.31 -3.85
C GLY A 132 16.68 1.29 -4.99
N ASP A 133 17.28 0.14 -4.71
CA ASP A 133 17.42 -0.97 -5.68
C ASP A 133 16.17 -1.87 -5.77
N LEU A 134 15.12 -1.57 -4.99
CA LEU A 134 13.86 -2.32 -5.04
C LEU A 134 12.99 -1.80 -6.18
N HIS A 135 12.47 -2.73 -6.98
CA HIS A 135 11.57 -2.46 -8.09
C HIS A 135 10.38 -3.41 -8.04
N TRP A 136 9.18 -2.87 -8.21
CA TRP A 136 7.95 -3.68 -8.26
C TRP A 136 6.91 -3.05 -9.18
N ARG A 137 5.92 -3.86 -9.56
CA ARG A 137 4.70 -3.40 -10.22
C ARG A 137 3.52 -3.67 -9.31
N LEU A 138 2.58 -2.74 -9.25
CA LEU A 138 1.27 -2.95 -8.61
C LEU A 138 0.18 -2.39 -9.52
N ALA A 139 -1.07 -2.70 -9.20
CA ALA A 139 -2.21 -2.05 -9.83
C ALA A 139 -2.75 -0.97 -8.90
N LEU A 140 -2.98 0.22 -9.45
CA LEU A 140 -3.42 1.39 -8.69
C LEU A 140 -4.59 2.05 -9.41
N ARG A 141 -5.64 2.39 -8.67
CA ARG A 141 -6.75 3.17 -9.21
C ARG A 141 -6.37 4.66 -9.24
N PRO A 142 -6.93 5.47 -10.17
CA PRO A 142 -6.63 6.89 -10.24
C PRO A 142 -6.92 7.65 -8.93
N ASP A 143 -7.94 7.24 -8.18
CA ASP A 143 -8.29 7.82 -6.87
C ASP A 143 -7.42 7.30 -5.72
N GLY A 144 -6.47 6.40 -6.02
CA GLY A 144 -5.58 5.79 -5.05
C GLY A 144 -6.18 4.62 -4.28
N SER A 145 -7.47 4.26 -4.46
CA SER A 145 -8.11 3.16 -3.71
C SER A 145 -7.78 1.76 -4.21
#